data_AF-A0A1J3JHZ4-F1
#
_entry.id   AF-A0A1J3JHZ4-F1
#
_cell.length_a   1.000
_cell.length_b   1.000
_cell.length_c   1.000
_cell.angle_alpha   90.00
_cell.angle_beta   90.00
_cell.angle_gamma   90.00
#
_symmetry.space_group_name_H-M   'P 1'
#
loop_
_entity.id
_entity.type
_entity.pdbx_description
1 polymer ?
#
loop_
_entity_poly.entity_id
_entity_poly.type
_entity_poly.pdbx_seq_one_letter_code
_entity_poly.pdbx_strand_id
1 'polypeptide(L)'
;MILLSMLLILEVCVFYLILRALDTVEDDTSIPMEIKLPILIDFHRHIYDPNWHFSCGTKEYKVLMDQFHHVSAAFLQLEKRYQEVIEDTTKKMGAGMAKFIGKEVETVDDYDEYCHHAAGLVGLGLSKLFLASELEILTPDWEQISNSSGLFMQKTNIIRDYLEDINEI
;
A
#
# COMPACT_ATOMS: atom_id res chain seq x y z
N MET A 1 20.96 -5.62 3.83
CA MET A 1 21.00 -5.66 5.31
C MET A 1 19.60 -5.34 5.80
N ILE A 2 18.86 -6.33 6.31
CA ILE A 2 17.52 -6.10 6.86
C ILE A 2 17.71 -5.67 8.32
N LEU A 3 17.23 -4.48 8.66
CA LEU A 3 17.41 -3.84 9.98
C LEU A 3 16.28 -4.16 10.98
N LEU A 4 15.28 -4.95 10.58
CA LEU A 4 14.15 -5.32 11.42
C LEU A 4 14.51 -6.52 12.32
N SER A 5 13.93 -6.57 13.52
CA SER A 5 14.01 -7.75 14.39
C SER A 5 13.41 -8.96 13.65
N MET A 6 13.94 -10.17 13.90
CA MET A 6 13.41 -11.40 13.27
C MET A 6 11.90 -11.60 13.47
N LEU A 7 11.33 -10.95 14.50
CA LEU A 7 9.92 -11.01 14.88
C LEU A 7 8.98 -10.12 14.04
N LEU A 8 9.51 -9.20 13.22
CA LEU A 8 8.70 -8.25 12.42
C LEU A 8 8.98 -8.33 10.92
N ILE A 9 10.01 -9.08 10.50
CA ILE A 9 10.41 -9.15 9.10
C ILE A 9 9.27 -9.67 8.24
N LEU A 10 8.57 -10.72 8.70
CA LEU A 10 7.52 -11.36 7.91
C LEU A 10 6.31 -10.44 7.77
N GLU A 11 5.88 -9.82 8.86
CA GLU A 11 4.73 -8.92 8.95
C GLU A 11 4.94 -7.70 8.04
N VAL A 12 6.11 -7.06 8.13
CA VAL A 12 6.44 -5.90 7.28
C VAL A 12 6.62 -6.33 5.82
N CYS A 13 7.19 -7.49 5.55
CA CYS A 13 7.34 -8.02 4.19
C CYS A 13 5.97 -8.29 3.53
N VAL A 14 5.08 -9.00 4.23
CA VAL A 14 3.72 -9.27 3.74
C VAL A 14 2.95 -7.97 3.56
N PHE A 15 3.03 -7.05 4.52
CA PHE A 15 2.42 -5.72 4.41
C PHE A 15 2.89 -4.97 3.16
N TYR A 16 4.21 -4.92 2.92
CA TYR A 16 4.77 -4.27 1.73
C TYR A 16 4.29 -4.95 0.43
N LEU A 17 4.31 -6.27 0.36
CA LEU A 17 3.91 -7.00 -0.85
C LEU A 17 2.42 -6.85 -1.16
N ILE A 18 1.56 -6.80 -0.15
CA ILE A 18 0.12 -6.53 -0.33
C ILE A 18 -0.10 -5.13 -0.89
N LEU A 19 0.54 -4.11 -0.30
CA LEU A 19 0.39 -2.74 -0.78
C LEU A 19 1.01 -2.55 -2.17
N ARG A 20 2.12 -3.23 -2.47
CA ARG A 20 2.71 -3.22 -3.82
C ARG A 20 1.82 -3.90 -4.85
N ALA A 21 1.11 -4.97 -4.49
CA ALA A 21 0.14 -5.61 -5.38
C ALA A 21 -1.06 -4.69 -5.65
N LEU A 22 -1.53 -3.95 -4.63
CA LEU A 22 -2.55 -2.92 -4.80
C LEU A 22 -2.08 -1.79 -5.75
N ASP A 23 -0.87 -1.27 -5.53
CA ASP A 23 -0.19 -0.28 -6.37
C ASP A 23 -0.11 -0.75 -7.83
N THR A 24 0.25 -2.02 -8.05
CA THR A 24 0.35 -2.62 -9.39
C THR A 24 -0.99 -2.65 -10.14
N VAL A 25 -2.12 -2.75 -9.43
CA VAL A 25 -3.45 -2.64 -10.05
C VAL A 25 -3.76 -1.18 -10.40
N GLU A 26 -3.34 -0.25 -9.56
CA GLU A 26 -3.56 1.19 -9.73
C GLU A 26 -2.76 1.72 -10.94
N ASP A 27 -1.46 1.42 -11.00
CA ASP A 27 -0.51 1.90 -12.01
C ASP A 27 -0.75 1.33 -13.41
N ASP A 28 -1.36 0.15 -13.53
CA ASP A 28 -1.50 -0.51 -14.83
C ASP A 28 -2.56 0.19 -15.70
N THR A 29 -2.08 1.08 -16.58
CA THR A 29 -2.90 1.90 -17.50
C THR A 29 -3.65 1.08 -18.56
N SER A 30 -3.32 -0.20 -18.73
CA SER A 30 -4.03 -1.09 -19.67
C SER A 30 -5.35 -1.62 -19.12
N ILE A 31 -5.59 -1.53 -17.81
CA ILE A 31 -6.82 -1.99 -17.16
C ILE A 31 -7.91 -0.92 -17.30
N PRO A 32 -9.07 -1.24 -17.90
CA PRO A 32 -10.21 -0.33 -17.96
C PRO A 32 -10.71 0.09 -16.57
N MET A 33 -11.12 1.34 -16.44
CA MET A 33 -11.54 1.95 -15.17
C MET A 33 -12.70 1.22 -14.49
N GLU A 34 -13.64 0.70 -15.27
CA GLU A 34 -14.79 -0.08 -14.80
C GLU A 34 -14.40 -1.43 -14.17
N ILE A 35 -13.22 -1.95 -14.49
CA ILE A 35 -12.65 -3.17 -13.90
C ILE A 35 -11.76 -2.77 -12.71
N LYS A 36 -10.92 -1.75 -12.89
CA LYS A 36 -9.94 -1.31 -11.90
C LYS A 36 -10.57 -0.80 -10.61
N LEU A 37 -11.58 0.07 -10.69
CA LEU A 37 -12.19 0.70 -9.51
C LEU A 37 -12.77 -0.30 -8.51
N PRO A 38 -13.61 -1.29 -8.91
CA PRO A 38 -14.07 -2.31 -7.99
C PRO A 38 -12.94 -3.08 -7.32
N ILE A 39 -11.89 -3.42 -8.07
CA ILE A 39 -10.74 -4.16 -7.53
C ILE A 39 -10.01 -3.33 -6.49
N LEU A 40 -9.72 -2.05 -6.74
CA LEU A 40 -9.04 -1.18 -5.77
C LEU A 40 -9.84 -1.07 -4.46
N ILE A 41 -11.15 -0.87 -4.55
CA ILE A 41 -12.03 -0.72 -3.37
C ILE A 41 -12.10 -2.02 -2.56
N ASP A 42 -12.23 -3.16 -3.25
CA ASP A 42 -12.43 -4.46 -2.61
C ASP A 42 -11.13 -5.27 -2.41
N PHE A 43 -9.95 -4.71 -2.76
CA PHE A 43 -8.66 -5.41 -2.69
C PHE A 43 -8.39 -5.98 -1.29
N HIS A 44 -8.73 -5.23 -0.24
CA HIS A 44 -8.63 -5.65 1.16
C HIS A 44 -9.42 -6.93 1.50
N ARG A 45 -10.40 -7.32 0.68
CA ARG A 45 -11.12 -8.59 0.80
C ARG A 45 -10.41 -9.71 0.05
N HIS A 46 -9.80 -9.39 -1.09
CA HIS A 46 -9.09 -10.35 -1.93
C HIS A 46 -7.82 -10.91 -1.28
N ILE A 47 -7.17 -10.16 -0.38
CA ILE A 47 -6.01 -10.65 0.39
C ILE A 47 -6.33 -11.88 1.26
N TYR A 48 -7.61 -12.11 1.59
CA TYR A 48 -8.07 -13.28 2.34
C TYR A 48 -8.36 -14.51 1.47
N ASP A 49 -8.42 -14.37 0.14
CA ASP A 49 -8.74 -15.46 -0.77
C ASP A 49 -7.45 -15.98 -1.46
N PRO A 50 -6.96 -17.18 -1.10
CA PRO A 50 -5.77 -17.77 -1.74
C PRO A 50 -5.96 -18.11 -3.21
N ASN A 51 -7.20 -18.18 -3.70
CA ASN A 51 -7.50 -18.48 -5.10
C ASN A 51 -7.74 -17.21 -5.93
N TRP A 52 -7.75 -16.04 -5.29
CA TRP A 52 -7.87 -14.80 -6.02
C TRP A 52 -6.66 -14.61 -6.92
N HIS A 53 -6.92 -14.33 -8.20
CA HIS A 53 -5.90 -14.14 -9.19
C HIS A 53 -6.34 -13.05 -10.16
N PHE A 54 -5.47 -12.06 -10.32
CA PHE A 54 -5.66 -10.98 -11.27
C PHE A 54 -4.30 -10.64 -11.87
N SER A 55 -4.11 -11.01 -13.14
CA SER A 55 -2.83 -10.82 -13.83
C SER A 55 -2.75 -9.39 -14.39
N CYS A 56 -1.84 -8.59 -13.86
CA CYS A 56 -1.56 -7.23 -14.33
C CYS A 56 -0.10 -6.83 -14.03
N GLY A 57 0.31 -5.65 -14.48
CA GLY A 57 1.65 -5.09 -14.30
C GLY A 57 2.69 -5.66 -15.27
N THR A 58 3.94 -5.24 -15.09
CA THR A 58 5.08 -5.66 -15.93
C THR A 58 6.23 -6.20 -15.09
N LYS A 59 7.15 -6.96 -15.72
CA LYS A 59 8.38 -7.50 -15.13
C LYS A 59 8.15 -8.16 -13.75
N GLU A 60 8.85 -7.74 -12.71
CA GLU A 60 8.75 -8.26 -11.34
C GLU A 60 7.37 -8.07 -10.70
N TYR A 61 6.65 -6.99 -11.02
CA TYR A 61 5.30 -6.76 -10.49
C TYR A 61 4.27 -7.69 -11.13
N LYS A 62 4.47 -8.04 -12.40
CA LYS A 62 3.68 -9.11 -13.02
C LYS A 62 3.87 -10.45 -12.31
N VAL A 63 5.11 -10.78 -11.93
CA VAL A 63 5.39 -11.99 -11.16
C VAL A 63 4.70 -11.95 -9.79
N LEU A 64 4.73 -10.81 -9.10
CA LEU A 64 3.99 -10.61 -7.85
C LEU A 64 2.51 -10.89 -8.01
N MET A 65 1.86 -10.29 -9.02
CA MET A 65 0.42 -10.47 -9.27
C MET A 65 0.08 -11.91 -9.69
N ASP A 66 0.91 -12.51 -10.55
CA ASP A 66 0.72 -13.89 -11.00
C ASP A 66 0.93 -14.91 -9.87
N GLN A 67 1.75 -14.57 -8.87
CA GLN A 67 2.08 -15.43 -7.71
C GLN A 67 1.48 -14.90 -6.39
N PHE A 68 0.46 -14.04 -6.46
CA PHE A 68 -0.08 -13.35 -5.28
C PHE A 68 -0.63 -14.31 -4.21
N HIS A 69 -1.08 -15.50 -4.61
CA HIS A 69 -1.52 -16.56 -3.70
C HIS A 69 -0.48 -16.94 -2.63
N HIS A 70 0.83 -16.79 -2.91
CA HIS A 70 1.87 -16.99 -1.90
C HIS A 70 1.85 -15.89 -0.83
N VAL A 71 1.58 -14.64 -1.22
CA VAL A 71 1.45 -13.50 -0.31
C VAL A 71 0.19 -13.66 0.54
N SER A 72 -0.96 -14.00 -0.06
CA SER A 72 -2.20 -14.29 0.67
C SER A 72 -2.02 -15.45 1.66
N ALA A 73 -1.33 -16.52 1.26
CA ALA A 73 -1.05 -17.65 2.15
C ALA A 73 -0.17 -17.26 3.35
N ALA A 74 0.84 -16.40 3.14
CA ALA A 74 1.67 -15.89 4.23
C ALA A 74 0.90 -14.93 5.15
N PHE A 75 0.06 -14.06 4.57
CA PHE A 75 -0.83 -13.16 5.30
C PHE A 75 -1.78 -13.92 6.25
N LEU A 76 -2.39 -15.00 5.77
CA LEU A 76 -3.29 -15.82 6.58
C LEU A 76 -2.60 -16.55 7.75
N GLN A 77 -1.27 -16.68 7.71
CA GLN A 77 -0.48 -17.25 8.81
C GLN A 77 -0.10 -16.22 9.87
N LEU A 78 -0.25 -14.92 9.59
CA LEU A 78 0.04 -13.87 10.57
C LEU A 78 -0.97 -13.91 11.71
N GLU A 79 -0.56 -13.42 12.89
CA GLU A 79 -1.51 -13.23 13.98
C GLU A 79 -2.60 -12.21 13.61
N LYS A 80 -3.81 -12.43 14.11
CA LYS A 80 -5.00 -11.63 13.77
C LYS A 80 -4.77 -10.12 13.92
N ARG A 81 -4.03 -9.71 14.96
CA ARG A 81 -3.71 -8.29 15.21
C ARG A 81 -2.91 -7.64 14.08
N TYR A 82 -2.05 -8.38 13.37
CA TYR A 82 -1.34 -7.87 12.20
C TYR A 82 -2.24 -7.90 10.96
N GLN A 83 -3.05 -8.95 10.80
CA GLN A 83 -4.01 -9.03 9.70
C GLN A 83 -4.97 -7.83 9.69
N GLU A 84 -5.50 -7.47 10.86
CA GLU A 84 -6.42 -6.33 11.04
C GLU A 84 -5.76 -4.99 10.64
N VAL A 85 -4.48 -4.79 10.95
CA VAL A 85 -3.73 -3.58 10.55
C VAL A 85 -3.52 -3.53 9.05
N ILE A 86 -3.09 -4.64 8.45
CA ILE A 86 -2.82 -4.73 7.01
C ILE A 86 -4.13 -4.53 6.23
N GLU A 87 -5.23 -5.15 6.65
CA GLU A 87 -6.55 -4.98 6.04
C GLU A 87 -7.02 -3.52 6.11
N ASP A 88 -6.98 -2.88 7.29
CA ASP A 88 -7.41 -1.49 7.48
C ASP A 88 -6.62 -0.54 6.59
N THR A 89 -5.30 -0.69 6.53
CA THR A 89 -4.45 0.14 5.67
C THR A 89 -4.74 -0.10 4.20
N THR A 90 -4.81 -1.36 3.76
CA THR A 90 -5.09 -1.73 2.36
C THR A 90 -6.44 -1.17 1.91
N LYS A 91 -7.46 -1.26 2.77
CA LYS A 91 -8.80 -0.72 2.50
C LYS A 91 -8.79 0.79 2.31
N LYS A 92 -8.10 1.53 3.19
CA LYS A 92 -8.02 3.00 3.13
C LYS A 92 -7.20 3.47 1.95
N MET A 93 -6.12 2.76 1.61
CA MET A 93 -5.27 3.06 0.47
C MET A 93 -6.03 2.82 -0.84
N GLY A 94 -6.70 1.67 -0.99
CA GLY A 94 -7.50 1.35 -2.17
C GLY A 94 -8.67 2.31 -2.40
N ALA A 95 -9.36 2.73 -1.33
CA ALA A 95 -10.38 3.77 -1.42
C ALA A 95 -9.82 5.14 -1.84
N GLY A 96 -8.61 5.48 -1.37
CA GLY A 96 -7.91 6.70 -1.77
C GLY A 96 -7.48 6.69 -3.23
N MET A 97 -6.86 5.61 -3.67
CA MET A 97 -6.48 5.40 -5.08
C MET A 97 -7.71 5.50 -5.99
N ALA A 98 -8.81 4.82 -5.64
CA ALA A 98 -10.07 4.92 -6.38
C ALA A 98 -10.66 6.34 -6.44
N LYS A 99 -10.37 7.19 -5.45
CA LYS A 99 -10.79 8.61 -5.45
C LYS A 99 -9.95 9.45 -6.41
N PHE A 100 -8.64 9.21 -6.50
CA PHE A 100 -7.71 10.06 -7.26
C PHE A 100 -7.48 9.60 -8.70
N ILE A 101 -7.72 8.35 -9.03
CA ILE A 101 -7.46 7.81 -10.37
C ILE A 101 -8.25 8.48 -11.51
N GLY A 102 -9.38 9.12 -11.20
CA GLY A 102 -10.18 9.89 -12.15
C GLY A 102 -10.24 11.39 -11.83
N LYS A 103 -9.37 11.88 -10.93
CA LYS A 103 -9.38 13.25 -10.43
C LYS A 103 -7.99 13.86 -10.53
N GLU A 104 -7.89 15.03 -11.15
CA GLU A 104 -6.65 15.80 -11.16
C GLU A 104 -6.32 16.37 -9.77
N VAL A 105 -5.02 16.46 -9.47
CA VAL A 105 -4.49 17.06 -8.24
C VAL A 105 -4.19 18.54 -8.54
N GLU A 106 -5.09 19.44 -8.12
CA GLU A 106 -5.03 20.86 -8.47
C GLU A 106 -4.52 21.75 -7.34
N THR A 107 -4.81 21.39 -6.09
CA THR A 107 -4.45 22.18 -4.91
C THR A 107 -3.38 21.50 -4.05
N VAL A 108 -2.74 22.28 -3.16
CA VAL A 108 -1.82 21.70 -2.16
C VAL A 108 -2.55 20.74 -1.23
N ASP A 109 -3.82 21.02 -0.91
CA ASP A 109 -4.64 20.14 -0.08
C ASP A 109 -4.95 18.83 -0.80
N ASP A 110 -5.24 18.86 -2.11
CA ASP A 110 -5.38 17.64 -2.92
C ASP A 110 -4.08 16.85 -2.96
N TYR A 111 -2.94 17.53 -3.05
CA TYR A 111 -1.63 16.89 -3.09
C TYR A 111 -1.28 16.22 -1.76
N ASP A 112 -1.58 16.88 -0.65
CA ASP A 112 -1.40 16.34 0.69
C ASP A 112 -2.33 15.14 0.94
N GLU A 113 -3.57 15.21 0.47
CA GLU A 113 -4.53 14.10 0.56
C GLU A 113 -4.10 12.90 -0.31
N TYR A 114 -3.65 13.15 -1.55
CA TYR A 114 -3.10 12.11 -2.42
C TYR A 114 -1.90 11.42 -1.74
N CYS A 115 -0.94 12.20 -1.24
CA CYS A 115 0.23 11.67 -0.54
C CYS A 115 -0.15 10.93 0.76
N HIS A 116 -1.20 11.38 1.46
CA HIS A 116 -1.73 10.67 2.62
C HIS A 116 -2.17 9.26 2.24
N HIS A 117 -2.95 9.12 1.17
CA HIS A 117 -3.42 7.81 0.73
C HIS A 117 -2.29 6.93 0.19
N ALA A 118 -1.41 7.47 -0.64
CA ALA A 118 -0.34 6.70 -1.29
C ALA A 118 0.78 6.27 -0.31
N ALA A 119 1.13 7.11 0.67
CA ALA A 119 2.28 6.85 1.55
C ALA A 119 2.04 7.15 3.03
N GLY A 120 1.23 8.15 3.37
CA GLY A 120 0.92 8.48 4.77
C GLY A 120 0.29 7.30 5.53
N LEU A 121 -0.65 6.59 4.88
CA LEU A 121 -1.27 5.37 5.39
C LEU A 121 -0.27 4.22 5.56
N VAL A 122 0.79 4.16 4.74
CA VAL A 122 1.87 3.17 4.89
C VAL A 122 2.63 3.45 6.19
N GLY A 123 2.98 4.70 6.46
CA GLY A 123 3.62 5.12 7.70
C GLY A 123 2.76 4.79 8.93
N LEU A 124 1.46 5.11 8.88
CA LEU A 124 0.51 4.77 9.95
C LEU A 124 0.38 3.25 10.15
N GLY A 125 0.34 2.47 9.06
CA GLY A 125 0.29 1.02 9.09
C GLY A 125 1.52 0.40 9.75
N LEU A 126 2.72 0.86 9.39
CA LEU A 126 3.97 0.40 10.02
C LEU A 126 3.98 0.68 11.52
N SER A 127 3.60 1.89 11.95
CA SER A 127 3.52 2.23 13.38
C SER A 127 2.53 1.35 14.13
N LYS A 128 1.38 1.03 13.52
CA LYS A 128 0.41 0.09 14.08
C LYS A 128 0.94 -1.35 14.15
N LEU A 129 1.71 -1.81 13.16
CA LEU A 129 2.38 -3.12 13.23
C LEU A 129 3.40 -3.18 14.37
N PHE A 130 4.17 -2.10 14.57
CA PHE A 130 5.14 -2.03 15.67
C PHE A 130 4.45 -2.02 17.04
N LEU A 131 3.37 -1.26 17.20
CA LEU A 131 2.52 -1.33 18.39
C LEU A 131 1.96 -2.73 18.63
N ALA A 132 1.41 -3.36 17.57
CA ALA A 132 0.88 -4.71 17.66
C ALA A 132 1.95 -5.74 18.03
N SER A 133 3.23 -5.48 17.75
CA SER A 133 4.33 -6.35 18.18
C SER A 133 4.76 -6.15 19.63
N GLU A 134 4.24 -5.14 20.32
CA GLU A 134 4.64 -4.75 21.68
C GLU A 134 6.14 -4.37 21.80
N LEU A 135 6.82 -4.17 20.68
CA LEU A 135 8.24 -3.76 20.63
C LEU A 135 8.42 -2.25 20.78
N GLU A 136 7.36 -1.47 20.56
CA GLU A 136 7.41 -0.01 20.56
C GLU A 136 6.28 0.58 21.41
N ILE A 137 6.56 1.74 22.00
CA ILE A 137 5.58 2.59 22.67
C ILE A 137 5.53 3.90 21.91
N LEU A 138 4.35 4.27 21.44
CA LEU A 138 4.19 5.47 20.63
C LEU A 138 3.94 6.72 21.50
N THR A 139 4.44 7.86 21.03
CA THR A 139 4.20 9.18 21.61
C THR A 139 2.78 9.66 21.27
N PRO A 140 2.19 10.63 22.01
CA PRO A 140 0.84 11.11 21.72
C PRO A 140 0.61 11.65 20.29
N ASP A 141 1.67 12.11 19.62
CA ASP A 141 1.67 12.70 18.28
C ASP A 141 2.08 11.72 17.17
N TRP A 142 2.16 10.41 17.47
CA TRP A 142 2.66 9.40 16.53
C TRP A 142 1.91 9.38 15.21
N GLU A 143 0.59 9.56 15.20
CA GLU A 143 -0.20 9.54 13.96
C GLU A 143 0.24 10.65 13.01
N GLN A 144 0.45 11.85 13.55
CA GLN A 144 0.92 12.99 12.80
C GLN A 144 2.33 12.72 12.26
N ILE A 145 3.25 12.24 13.10
CA ILE A 145 4.64 11.96 12.70
C ILE A 145 4.69 10.87 11.62
N SER A 146 3.92 9.79 11.77
CA SER A 146 3.88 8.68 10.82
C SER A 146 3.33 9.13 9.47
N ASN A 147 2.25 9.92 9.47
CA ASN A 147 1.73 10.51 8.24
C ASN A 147 2.77 11.44 7.59
N SER A 148 3.35 12.37 8.35
CA SER A 148 4.36 13.30 7.84
C SER A 148 5.59 12.59 7.28
N SER A 149 6.00 11.47 7.87
CA SER A 149 7.11 10.64 7.37
C SER A 149 6.79 10.04 6.00
N GLY A 150 5.58 9.49 5.83
CA GLY A 150 5.10 8.98 4.55
C GLY A 150 5.00 10.08 3.49
N LEU A 151 4.41 11.23 3.83
CA LEU A 151 4.33 12.40 2.95
C LEU A 151 5.72 12.89 2.51
N PHE A 152 6.67 12.97 3.44
CA PHE A 152 8.03 13.41 3.13
C PHE A 152 8.69 12.50 2.08
N MET A 153 8.58 11.17 2.26
CA MET A 153 9.11 10.21 1.30
C MET A 153 8.40 10.32 -0.06
N GLN A 154 7.07 10.39 -0.07
CA GLN A 154 6.29 10.44 -1.30
C GLN A 154 6.58 11.70 -2.11
N LYS A 155 6.55 12.87 -1.47
CA LYS A 155 6.84 14.14 -2.14
C LYS A 155 8.27 14.19 -2.68
N THR A 156 9.22 13.60 -1.96
CA THR A 156 10.61 13.51 -2.44
C THR A 156 10.71 12.66 -3.71
N ASN A 157 10.00 11.52 -3.76
CA ASN A 157 9.95 10.68 -4.95
C ASN A 157 9.28 11.40 -6.12
N ILE A 158 8.10 11.99 -5.93
CA ILE A 158 7.37 12.71 -6.99
C ILE A 158 8.22 13.84 -7.59
N ILE A 159 8.96 14.60 -6.77
CA ILE A 159 9.85 15.65 -7.29
C ILE A 159 11.02 15.07 -8.10
N ARG A 160 11.60 13.95 -7.63
CA ARG A 160 12.73 13.30 -8.28
C ARG A 160 12.31 12.64 -9.61
N ASP A 161 11.15 12.01 -9.64
CA ASP A 161 10.71 11.10 -10.69
C ASP A 161 9.91 11.81 -11.79
N TYR A 162 9.72 13.13 -11.69
CA TYR A 162 8.99 13.97 -12.66
C TYR A 162 9.26 13.64 -14.14
N LEU A 163 10.53 13.42 -14.52
CA LEU A 163 10.89 13.13 -15.91
C LEU A 163 10.50 11.70 -16.33
N GLU A 164 10.52 10.74 -15.41
CA GLU A 164 10.06 9.38 -15.66
C GLU A 164 8.54 9.41 -15.87
N ASP A 165 7.80 9.95 -14.89
CA ASP A 165 6.34 9.99 -14.87
C ASP A 165 5.74 10.68 -16.11
N ILE A 166 6.30 11.81 -16.56
CA ILE A 166 5.76 12.53 -17.75
C ILE A 166 5.98 11.78 -19.07
N ASN A 167 6.88 10.79 -19.09
CA ASN A 167 7.21 10.00 -20.28
C ASN A 167 6.50 8.63 -20.31
N GLU A 168 5.75 8.24 -19.26
CA GLU A 168 5.03 6.97 -19.19
C GLU A 168 3.69 6.94 -19.98
N ILE A 169 3.59 7.74 -21.05
CA ILE A 169 2.38 7.86 -21.89
C ILE A 169 2.19 6.63 -22.80
#